data_AF-A0A0A2MFH1-F1
#
_entry.id   AF-A0A0A2MFH1-F1
#
_cell.length_a   1.000
_cell.length_b   1.000
_cell.length_c   1.000
_cell.angle_alpha   90.00
_cell.angle_beta   90.00
_cell.angle_gamma   90.00
#
_symmetry.space_group_name_H-M   'P 1'
#
loop_
_entity.id
_entity.type
_entity.pdbx_description
1 polymer ?
#
loop_
_entity_poly.entity_id
_entity_poly.type
_entity_poly.pdbx_seq_one_letter_code
_entity_poly.pdbx_strand_id
1 'polypeptide(L)'
;MKQLLLLTTLFFSGILIAQNVDFLASLKSLKSADEARAVADSLAMQLKGKYVHYKTKEFDHGYLRIVFTPEGMPEAEIKAQHDYDGSFVADFVVTKDANGKTYTFDKAKARYEALFPVWKHWFKPDAKPDNKTQRISNAEKGINYGFASRDGVWVISR
;
A
#
# COMPACT_ATOMS: atom_id res chain seq x y z
N MET A 1 -41.91 -10.72 -7.11
CA MET A 1 -40.71 -10.15 -7.75
C MET A 1 -39.94 -9.11 -6.92
N LYS A 2 -40.22 -8.93 -5.61
CA LYS A 2 -39.43 -8.02 -4.74
C LYS A 2 -38.29 -8.71 -3.96
N GLN A 3 -38.34 -10.03 -3.82
CA GLN A 3 -37.32 -10.81 -3.08
C GLN A 3 -36.07 -11.14 -3.89
N LEU A 4 -36.13 -11.05 -5.23
CA LEU A 4 -34.97 -11.33 -6.11
C LEU A 4 -33.94 -10.19 -6.10
N LEU A 5 -34.37 -8.96 -5.80
CA LEU A 5 -33.51 -7.76 -5.74
C LEU A 5 -32.69 -7.68 -4.45
N LEU A 6 -33.13 -8.32 -3.36
CA LEU A 6 -32.41 -8.34 -2.08
C LEU A 6 -31.27 -9.36 -2.06
N LEU A 7 -31.42 -10.49 -2.78
CA LEU A 7 -30.40 -11.52 -2.85
C LEU A 7 -29.17 -11.08 -3.66
N THR A 8 -29.39 -10.33 -4.74
CA THR A 8 -28.29 -9.79 -5.56
C THR A 8 -27.47 -8.76 -4.78
N THR A 9 -28.10 -7.87 -4.00
CA THR A 9 -27.36 -6.88 -3.20
C THR A 9 -26.50 -7.52 -2.11
N LEU A 10 -26.97 -8.59 -1.45
CA LEU A 10 -26.17 -9.33 -0.47
C LEU A 10 -25.00 -10.09 -1.10
N PHE A 11 -25.16 -10.61 -2.33
CA PHE A 11 -24.07 -11.27 -3.06
C PHE A 11 -22.95 -10.31 -3.46
N PHE A 12 -23.26 -9.07 -3.88
CA PHE A 12 -22.23 -8.10 -4.26
C PHE A 12 -21.37 -7.63 -3.09
N SER A 13 -21.92 -7.50 -1.89
CA SER A 13 -21.14 -7.18 -0.68
C SER A 13 -20.21 -8.31 -0.23
N GLY A 14 -20.60 -9.57 -0.42
CA GLY A 14 -19.78 -10.73 -0.03
C GLY A 14 -18.54 -10.92 -0.91
N ILE A 15 -18.65 -10.62 -2.21
CA ILE A 15 -17.55 -10.77 -3.18
C ILE A 15 -16.40 -9.80 -2.87
N LEU A 16 -16.71 -8.57 -2.47
CA LEU A 16 -15.69 -7.56 -2.13
C LEU A 16 -14.89 -7.93 -0.87
N ILE A 17 -15.55 -8.52 0.14
CA ILE A 17 -14.89 -8.94 1.38
C ILE A 17 -13.97 -10.13 1.11
N ALA A 18 -14.39 -11.10 0.29
CA ALA A 18 -13.58 -12.27 -0.06
C ALA A 18 -12.31 -11.87 -0.83
N GLN A 19 -12.41 -10.98 -1.82
CA GLN A 19 -11.26 -10.49 -2.58
C GLN A 19 -10.21 -9.78 -1.70
N ASN A 20 -10.66 -9.02 -0.70
CA ASN A 20 -9.76 -8.39 0.26
C ASN A 20 -9.03 -9.39 1.14
N VAL A 21 -9.69 -10.47 1.57
CA VAL A 21 -9.04 -11.51 2.40
C VAL A 21 -7.97 -12.25 1.61
N ASP A 22 -8.24 -12.60 0.35
CA ASP A 22 -7.27 -13.28 -0.52
C ASP A 22 -6.08 -12.37 -0.83
N PHE A 23 -6.34 -11.08 -1.12
CA PHE A 23 -5.28 -10.08 -1.28
C PHE A 23 -4.39 -10.01 -0.03
N LEU A 24 -4.96 -9.81 1.15
CA LEU A 24 -4.20 -9.71 2.40
C LEU A 24 -3.45 -11.00 2.76
N ALA A 25 -3.99 -12.17 2.41
CA ALA A 25 -3.30 -13.45 2.59
C ALA A 25 -2.08 -13.56 1.68
N SER A 26 -2.17 -13.09 0.42
CA SER A 26 -1.07 -13.12 -0.55
C SER A 26 0.16 -12.33 -0.07
N LEU A 27 -0.05 -11.25 0.69
CA LEU A 27 1.01 -10.36 1.19
C LEU A 27 2.05 -11.07 2.08
N LYS A 28 1.71 -12.25 2.62
CA LYS A 28 2.56 -13.00 3.55
C LYS A 28 3.61 -13.89 2.89
N SER A 29 3.47 -14.20 1.59
CA SER A 29 4.40 -15.09 0.90
C SER A 29 4.27 -14.96 -0.61
N LEU A 30 5.01 -14.01 -1.19
CA LEU A 30 5.16 -13.83 -2.63
C LEU A 30 6.41 -14.56 -3.11
N LYS A 31 6.36 -15.18 -4.28
CA LYS A 31 7.42 -16.08 -4.78
C LYS A 31 8.45 -15.39 -5.66
N SER A 32 8.20 -14.14 -6.05
CA SER A 32 9.11 -13.39 -6.93
C SER A 32 9.05 -11.88 -6.68
N ALA A 33 10.08 -11.18 -7.15
CA ALA A 33 10.09 -9.72 -7.17
C ALA A 33 8.99 -9.14 -8.08
N ASP A 34 8.59 -9.87 -9.13
CA ASP A 34 7.51 -9.48 -10.04
C ASP A 34 6.14 -9.55 -9.36
N GLU A 35 5.90 -10.58 -8.53
CA GLU A 35 4.70 -10.65 -7.70
C GLU A 35 4.66 -9.50 -6.67
N ALA A 36 5.79 -9.21 -6.01
CA ALA A 36 5.91 -8.06 -5.12
C ALA A 36 5.64 -6.73 -5.86
N ARG A 37 6.13 -6.62 -7.11
CA ARG A 37 5.89 -5.48 -7.98
C ARG A 37 4.42 -5.33 -8.35
N ALA A 38 3.73 -6.42 -8.68
CA ALA A 38 2.31 -6.41 -9.02
C ALA A 38 1.42 -6.05 -7.82
N VAL A 39 1.77 -6.51 -6.62
CA VAL A 39 1.14 -6.06 -5.38
C VAL A 39 1.34 -4.56 -5.19
N ALA A 40 2.56 -4.07 -5.35
CA ALA A 40 2.85 -2.64 -5.21
C ALA A 40 2.13 -1.79 -6.27
N ASP A 41 1.97 -2.28 -7.50
CA ASP A 41 1.14 -1.65 -8.54
C ASP A 41 -0.32 -1.55 -8.10
N SER A 42 -0.88 -2.64 -7.60
CA SER A 42 -2.28 -2.69 -7.16
C SER A 42 -2.55 -1.70 -6.02
N LEU A 43 -1.59 -1.53 -5.11
CA LEU A 43 -1.64 -0.50 -4.07
C LEU A 43 -1.50 0.91 -4.67
N ALA A 44 -0.56 1.13 -5.58
CA ALA A 44 -0.31 2.43 -6.20
C ALA A 44 -1.49 2.93 -7.04
N MET A 45 -2.21 2.02 -7.73
CA MET A 45 -3.42 2.33 -8.51
C MET A 45 -4.57 2.87 -7.66
N GLN A 46 -4.57 2.58 -6.37
CA GLN A 46 -5.60 3.03 -5.43
C GLN A 46 -5.21 4.32 -4.70
N LEU A 47 -4.02 4.87 -4.96
CA LEU A 47 -3.62 6.14 -4.36
C LEU A 47 -4.48 7.30 -4.88
N LYS A 48 -4.70 8.32 -4.05
CA LYS A 48 -5.23 9.60 -4.53
C LYS A 48 -4.14 10.30 -5.34
N GLY A 49 -4.37 10.45 -6.64
CA GLY A 49 -3.43 11.03 -7.59
C GLY A 49 -2.78 9.96 -8.46
N LYS A 50 -2.02 10.39 -9.48
CA LYS A 50 -1.34 9.47 -10.39
C LYS A 50 0.11 9.29 -9.93
N TYR A 51 0.50 8.03 -9.74
CA TYR A 51 1.84 7.64 -9.36
C TYR A 51 2.40 6.70 -10.44
N VAL A 52 3.66 6.94 -10.83
CA VAL A 52 4.36 6.15 -11.84
C VAL A 52 5.52 5.42 -11.19
N HIS A 53 5.80 4.21 -11.66
CA HIS A 53 6.96 3.45 -11.18
C HIS A 53 8.24 4.19 -11.49
N TYR A 54 9.06 4.36 -10.46
CA TYR A 54 10.35 5.02 -10.58
C TYR A 54 11.49 4.02 -10.45
N LYS A 55 11.45 3.17 -9.41
CA LYS A 55 12.58 2.30 -9.09
C LYS A 55 12.16 1.07 -8.32
N THR A 56 12.78 -0.05 -8.65
CA THR A 56 12.81 -1.25 -7.81
C THR A 56 14.24 -1.50 -7.38
N LYS A 57 14.48 -1.72 -6.09
CA LYS A 57 15.82 -2.01 -5.56
C LYS A 57 15.73 -3.07 -4.47
N GLU A 58 16.41 -4.19 -4.70
CA GLU A 58 16.72 -5.16 -3.65
C GLU A 58 18.00 -4.73 -2.93
N PHE A 59 18.04 -4.89 -1.61
CA PHE A 59 19.15 -4.55 -0.75
C PHE A 59 19.73 -5.80 -0.08
N ASP A 60 21.04 -5.81 0.14
CA ASP A 60 21.77 -6.96 0.69
C ASP A 60 21.34 -7.37 2.10
N HIS A 61 20.70 -6.46 2.84
CA HIS A 61 20.16 -6.73 4.18
C HIS A 61 18.75 -7.35 4.17
N GLY A 62 18.34 -7.94 3.04
CA GLY A 62 17.11 -8.74 2.96
C GLY A 62 15.84 -7.91 2.78
N TYR A 63 15.89 -6.84 2.00
CA TYR A 63 14.71 -6.03 1.67
C TYR A 63 14.60 -5.75 0.17
N LEU A 64 13.37 -5.73 -0.33
CA LEU A 64 13.01 -5.23 -1.65
C LEU A 64 12.19 -3.95 -1.47
N ARG A 65 12.64 -2.86 -2.07
CA ARG A 65 11.93 -1.57 -2.09
C ARG A 65 11.44 -1.26 -3.49
N ILE A 66 10.18 -0.85 -3.58
CA ILE A 66 9.54 -0.44 -4.82
C ILE A 66 9.02 0.99 -4.62
N VAL A 67 9.48 1.89 -5.47
CA VAL A 67 9.23 3.34 -5.38
C VAL A 67 8.41 3.80 -6.57
N PHE A 68 7.38 4.58 -6.28
CA PHE A 68 6.56 5.26 -7.26
C PHE A 68 6.51 6.75 -6.93
N THR A 69 6.68 7.59 -7.93
CA THR A 69 6.68 9.04 -7.79
C THR A 69 5.41 9.62 -8.41
N PRO A 70 4.94 10.78 -7.95
CA PRO A 70 3.86 11.48 -8.65
C PRO A 70 4.18 11.66 -10.14
N GLU A 71 3.17 11.47 -10.99
CA GLU A 71 3.30 11.71 -12.44
C GLU A 71 3.76 13.16 -12.69
N GLY A 72 4.83 13.31 -13.48
CA GLY A 72 5.39 14.62 -13.81
C GLY A 72 6.40 15.19 -12.79
N MET A 73 6.73 14.48 -11.71
CA MET A 73 7.78 14.90 -10.78
C MET A 73 9.17 14.84 -11.46
N PRO A 74 9.95 15.94 -11.49
CA PRO A 74 11.29 15.94 -12.08
C PRO A 74 12.26 15.02 -11.34
N GLU A 75 13.16 14.35 -12.08
CA GLU A 75 14.16 13.45 -11.48
C GLU A 75 15.07 14.16 -10.47
N ALA A 76 15.42 15.43 -10.72
CA ALA A 76 16.19 16.24 -9.78
C ALA A 76 15.46 16.43 -8.43
N GLU A 77 14.14 16.59 -8.46
CA GLU A 77 13.32 16.69 -7.25
C GLU A 77 13.26 15.34 -6.51
N ILE A 78 13.08 14.24 -7.25
CA ILE A 78 13.08 12.88 -6.69
C ILE A 78 14.41 12.57 -5.98
N LYS A 79 15.54 12.94 -6.59
CA LYS A 79 16.88 12.73 -6.01
C LYS A 79 17.20 13.66 -4.83
N ALA A 80 16.59 14.85 -4.79
CA ALA A 80 16.77 15.80 -3.70
C ALA A 80 15.95 15.40 -2.45
N GLN A 81 14.92 14.57 -2.61
CA GLN A 81 14.11 14.10 -1.49
C GLN A 81 14.88 13.11 -0.61
N HIS A 82 14.91 13.39 0.70
CA HIS A 82 15.38 12.44 1.68
C HIS A 82 14.42 11.23 1.72
N ASP A 83 14.94 10.02 1.55
CA ASP A 83 14.19 8.76 1.60
C ASP A 83 12.89 8.76 0.75
N TYR A 84 12.87 9.45 -0.39
CA TYR A 84 11.72 9.55 -1.29
C TYR A 84 10.47 10.22 -0.66
N ASP A 85 10.66 11.26 0.16
CA ASP A 85 9.57 12.01 0.78
C ASP A 85 8.55 12.60 -0.21
N GLY A 86 7.29 12.15 -0.17
CA GLY A 86 6.24 12.52 -1.13
C GLY A 86 6.00 11.50 -2.24
N SER A 87 6.87 10.50 -2.36
CA SER A 87 6.66 9.30 -3.17
C SER A 87 5.84 8.26 -2.42
N PHE A 88 5.28 7.29 -3.15
CA PHE A 88 4.79 6.05 -2.59
C PHE A 88 5.91 5.01 -2.60
N VAL A 89 6.17 4.40 -1.45
CA VAL A 89 7.22 3.39 -1.28
C VAL A 89 6.61 2.16 -0.63
N ALA A 90 6.80 0.99 -1.26
CA ALA A 90 6.42 -0.30 -0.72
C ALA A 90 7.70 -1.12 -0.43
N ASP A 91 7.85 -1.55 0.82
CA ASP A 91 8.95 -2.36 1.30
C ASP A 91 8.48 -3.80 1.57
N PHE A 92 9.32 -4.75 1.18
CA PHE A 92 9.12 -6.18 1.39
C PHE A 92 10.36 -6.76 2.06
N VAL A 93 10.16 -7.61 3.07
CA VAL A 93 11.23 -8.46 3.62
C VAL A 93 11.49 -9.60 2.64
N VAL A 94 12.77 -9.84 2.35
CA VAL A 94 13.25 -10.92 1.49
C VAL A 94 13.87 -11.99 2.36
N THR A 95 13.25 -13.15 2.42
CA THR A 95 13.80 -14.34 3.08
C THR A 95 14.31 -15.30 2.02
N LYS A 96 15.52 -15.82 2.20
CA LYS A 96 16.11 -16.83 1.32
C LYS A 96 16.21 -18.14 2.09
N ASP A 97 15.63 -19.20 1.53
CA ASP A 97 15.73 -20.57 2.03
C ASP A 97 16.18 -21.52 0.92
N ALA A 98 16.15 -22.84 1.20
CA ALA A 98 16.53 -23.87 0.24
C ALA A 98 15.59 -23.96 -0.98
N ASN A 99 14.36 -23.43 -0.87
CA ASN A 99 13.33 -23.45 -1.89
C ASN A 99 13.29 -22.17 -2.74
N GLY A 100 14.08 -21.14 -2.37
CA GLY A 100 14.23 -19.91 -3.13
C GLY A 100 14.11 -18.65 -2.28
N LYS A 101 13.67 -17.56 -2.91
CA LYS A 101 13.35 -16.32 -2.21
C LYS A 101 11.85 -16.23 -1.97
N THR A 102 11.47 -15.81 -0.77
CA THR A 102 10.11 -15.40 -0.45
C THR A 102 10.12 -13.92 -0.10
N TYR A 103 9.16 -13.19 -0.66
CA TYR A 103 8.97 -11.77 -0.44
C TYR A 103 7.72 -11.59 0.42
N THR A 104 7.88 -10.98 1.58
CA THR A 104 6.78 -10.68 2.52
C THR A 104 6.58 -9.19 2.55
N PHE A 105 5.37 -8.72 2.27
CA PHE A 105 5.07 -7.30 2.35
C PHE A 105 5.20 -6.82 3.81
N ASP A 106 6.06 -5.83 4.04
CA ASP A 106 6.36 -5.29 5.37
C ASP A 106 5.51 -4.06 5.62
N LYS A 107 5.69 -3.06 4.77
CA LYS A 107 5.05 -1.75 4.92
C LYS A 107 4.96 -1.02 3.59
N ALA A 108 4.02 -0.08 3.53
CA ALA A 108 4.04 0.95 2.51
C ALA A 108 3.90 2.33 3.14
N LYS A 109 4.51 3.35 2.53
CA LYS A 109 4.45 4.75 2.95
C LYS A 109 4.12 5.69 1.80
N ALA A 110 3.37 6.75 2.09
CA ALA A 110 3.16 7.92 1.24
C ALA A 110 2.56 9.07 2.07
N ARG A 111 2.26 10.20 1.44
CA ARG A 111 1.45 11.26 2.07
C ARG A 111 0.09 10.71 2.49
N TYR A 112 -0.42 11.12 3.66
CA TYR A 112 -1.67 10.62 4.21
C TYR A 112 -2.84 10.68 3.22
N GLU A 113 -3.04 11.82 2.56
CA GLU A 113 -4.15 12.00 1.62
C GLU A 113 -4.06 11.05 0.41
N ALA A 114 -2.84 10.75 -0.03
CA ALA A 114 -2.60 9.79 -1.10
C ALA A 114 -2.86 8.35 -0.64
N LEU A 115 -2.41 8.02 0.58
CA LEU A 115 -2.43 6.66 1.13
C LEU A 115 -3.78 6.24 1.71
N PHE A 116 -4.59 7.18 2.20
CA PHE A 116 -5.83 6.88 2.92
C PHE A 116 -6.84 6.04 2.10
N PRO A 117 -7.06 6.27 0.80
CA PRO A 117 -7.94 5.41 0.00
C PRO A 117 -7.45 3.96 -0.08
N VAL A 118 -6.13 3.74 -0.23
CA VAL A 118 -5.52 2.40 -0.20
C VAL A 118 -5.77 1.72 1.13
N TRP A 119 -5.52 2.44 2.23
CA TRP A 119 -5.75 1.95 3.59
C TRP A 119 -7.21 1.51 3.78
N LYS A 120 -8.13 2.38 3.40
CA LYS A 120 -9.56 2.13 3.53
C LYS A 120 -9.97 0.93 2.68
N HIS A 121 -9.52 0.84 1.44
CA HIS A 121 -9.96 -0.20 0.52
C HIS A 121 -9.48 -1.59 0.94
N TRP A 122 -8.19 -1.75 1.21
CA TRP A 122 -7.57 -3.07 1.39
C TRP A 122 -7.45 -3.52 2.84
N PHE A 123 -7.25 -2.60 3.78
CA PHE A 123 -6.81 -2.96 5.14
C PHE A 123 -7.85 -2.63 6.22
N LYS A 124 -8.64 -1.57 6.04
CA LYS A 124 -9.69 -1.18 6.98
C LYS A 124 -10.89 -0.52 6.27
N PRO A 125 -11.81 -1.31 5.68
CA PRO A 125 -13.01 -0.82 4.98
C PRO A 125 -13.85 0.17 5.79
N ASP A 126 -13.94 -0.04 7.10
CA ASP A 126 -14.71 0.80 8.02
C ASP A 126 -13.95 2.05 8.49
N ALA A 127 -12.74 2.30 7.97
CA ALA A 127 -11.98 3.50 8.29
C ALA A 127 -12.74 4.75 7.84
N LYS A 128 -12.89 5.68 8.79
CA LYS A 128 -13.35 7.04 8.52
C LYS A 128 -12.13 7.94 8.38
N PRO A 129 -12.15 8.91 7.44
CA PRO A 129 -11.16 9.96 7.44
C PRO A 129 -11.26 10.68 8.78
N ASP A 130 -10.12 10.80 9.45
CA ASP A 130 -10.04 11.29 10.80
C ASP A 130 -9.66 12.79 10.75
N ASN A 131 -10.58 13.66 11.15
CA ASN A 131 -10.32 15.11 11.23
C ASN A 131 -9.38 15.50 12.40
N LYS A 132 -9.06 14.60 13.33
CA LYS A 132 -8.07 14.78 14.40
C LYS A 132 -6.64 14.53 13.91
N THR A 133 -6.42 13.68 12.91
CA THR A 133 -5.14 13.60 12.17
C THR A 133 -4.99 14.73 11.15
N GLN A 134 -6.10 15.32 10.67
CA GLN A 134 -6.09 16.58 9.91
C GLN A 134 -5.91 17.84 10.79
N ARG A 135 -6.22 17.77 12.09
CA ARG A 135 -6.04 18.87 13.07
C ARG A 135 -4.58 19.13 13.48
N ILE A 136 -3.62 18.51 12.80
CA ILE A 136 -2.28 19.09 12.64
C ILE A 136 -2.42 20.09 11.48
N SER A 137 -3.05 21.23 11.77
CA SER A 137 -3.43 22.28 10.81
C SER A 137 -2.24 23.05 10.19
N ASN A 138 -1.07 22.41 10.08
CA ASN A 138 0.13 22.86 9.39
C ASN A 138 0.80 21.71 8.59
N ALA A 139 0.05 20.66 8.23
CA ALA A 139 0.54 19.50 7.47
C ALA A 139 0.87 19.82 5.98
N GLU A 140 1.03 21.09 5.61
CA GLU A 140 1.73 21.50 4.38
C GLU A 140 3.16 20.96 4.31
N LYS A 141 3.72 20.48 5.43
CA LYS A 141 4.97 19.72 5.44
C LYS A 141 4.72 18.22 5.35
N GLY A 142 4.85 17.70 4.14
CA GLY A 142 5.32 16.36 3.70
C GLY A 142 5.58 15.22 4.70
N ILE A 143 4.76 15.02 5.73
CA ILE A 143 4.89 13.87 6.63
C ILE A 143 4.33 12.64 5.91
N ASN A 144 5.20 11.69 5.63
CA ASN A 144 4.81 10.37 5.17
C ASN A 144 4.14 9.60 6.32
N TYR A 145 3.05 8.91 6.00
CA TYR A 145 2.42 7.92 6.85
C TYR A 145 2.67 6.56 6.21
N GLY A 146 2.69 5.51 7.02
CA GLY A 146 2.74 4.16 6.50
C GLY A 146 1.76 3.24 7.17
N PHE A 147 1.46 2.12 6.51
CA PHE A 147 0.83 0.99 7.14
C PHE A 147 1.78 -0.20 7.21
N ALA A 148 1.77 -0.89 8.34
CA ALA A 148 2.57 -2.08 8.61
C ALA A 148 1.74 -3.10 9.39
N SER A 149 2.03 -4.39 9.22
CA SER A 149 1.42 -5.44 10.03
C SER A 149 2.15 -5.53 11.37
N ARG A 150 1.45 -5.32 12.48
CA ARG A 150 1.93 -5.54 13.85
C ARG A 150 1.04 -6.58 14.52
N ASP A 151 1.64 -7.69 14.96
CA ASP A 151 0.93 -8.79 15.62
C ASP A 151 -0.28 -9.32 14.81
N GLY A 152 -0.16 -9.32 13.48
CA GLY A 152 -1.22 -9.73 12.56
C GLY A 152 -2.31 -8.69 12.30
N VAL A 153 -2.18 -7.49 12.88
CA VAL A 153 -3.09 -6.36 12.68
C VAL A 153 -2.40 -5.26 11.90
N TRP A 154 -3.03 -4.77 10.85
CA TRP A 154 -2.53 -3.62 10.11
C TRP A 154 -2.79 -2.32 10.89
N VAL A 155 -1.78 -1.46 10.97
CA VAL A 155 -1.88 -0.16 11.65
C VAL A 155 -1.34 0.96 10.77
N ILE A 156 -1.95 2.15 10.83
CA ILE A 156 -1.32 3.37 10.31
C ILE A 156 -0.41 3.94 11.40
N SER A 157 0.84 4.25 11.04
CA SER A 157 1.76 5.02 11.87
C SER A 157 2.41 6.15 11.08
N ARG A 158 2.90 7.14 11.82
CA ARG A 158 3.85 8.14 11.32
C ARG A 158 5.25 7.54 11.28
#